data_AF-A0A6V7KGN9-F1
#
_entry.id   AF-A0A6V7KGN9-F1
#
_cell.length_a   1.000
_cell.length_b   1.000
_cell.length_c   1.000
_cell.angle_alpha   90.00
_cell.angle_beta   90.00
_cell.angle_gamma   90.00
#
_symmetry.space_group_name_H-M   'P 1'
#
loop_
_entity.id
_entity.type
_entity.pdbx_description
1 polymer ?
#
loop_
_entity_poly.entity_id
_entity_poly.type
_entity_poly.pdbx_seq_one_letter_code
_entity_poly.pdbx_strand_id
1 'polypeptide(L)'
;PYGCNNIRPVRVGTEILFIQRAGRKLFAVAYDPDSYVAYSANDLSVLSEHITESGIVEMAYQQQPDSLAWLIRADGTLCSMVLDRSQDVIAWSRHVTEGAFESVSSIPTDSGDAVYAIVKREINGETVRYVEWLEEGLHSDAAITGTREAGAKVWSGLHHLEGKTVDIVADGNVMPAQVVTDGSVTLTRTAKSVAIGLHFNTTIETLTQEVSTSEGTVQNAKKRTSEVTMRFLDTTGATCNGQTIPFRRFGPRILNQPAPLFTGDHSWGKLGWEKGEDTLLIQQLQPLPFHLLAVMTTFTSNGG
;
A
#
# COMPACT_ATOMS: atom_id res chain seq x y z
N PRO A 1 -3.63 -34.36 -2.74
CA PRO A 1 -3.23 -34.02 -1.35
C PRO A 1 -2.53 -32.66 -1.31
N TYR A 2 -3.19 -31.66 -0.72
CA TYR A 2 -2.55 -30.39 -0.42
C TYR A 2 -1.69 -30.59 0.84
N GLY A 3 -0.38 -30.42 0.75
CA GLY A 3 0.47 -30.36 1.93
C GLY A 3 0.38 -28.97 2.55
N CYS A 4 0.26 -28.85 3.87
CA CYS A 4 0.34 -27.58 4.59
C CYS A 4 1.69 -27.43 5.32
N ASN A 5 2.06 -26.20 5.68
CA ASN A 5 3.19 -25.94 6.57
C ASN A 5 2.70 -25.75 8.03
N ASN A 6 3.57 -25.23 8.91
CA ASN A 6 3.28 -25.03 10.34
C ASN A 6 2.58 -23.70 10.66
N ILE A 7 2.23 -22.90 9.64
CA ILE A 7 1.56 -21.62 9.84
C ILE A 7 0.10 -21.89 10.18
N ARG A 8 -0.40 -21.23 11.23
CA ARG A 8 -1.79 -21.35 11.66
C ARG A 8 -2.71 -20.89 10.52
N PRO A 9 -3.65 -21.73 10.05
CA PRO A 9 -4.68 -21.31 9.11
C PRO A 9 -5.58 -20.23 9.72
N VAL A 10 -6.03 -19.31 8.88
CA VAL A 10 -6.99 -18.26 9.27
C VAL A 10 -8.33 -18.50 8.59
N ARG A 11 -9.42 -18.15 9.25
CA ARG A 11 -10.76 -18.26 8.68
C ARG A 11 -11.20 -16.89 8.17
N VAL A 12 -11.58 -16.83 6.89
CA VAL A 12 -12.10 -15.62 6.23
C VAL A 12 -13.50 -15.95 5.72
N GLY A 13 -14.52 -15.37 6.36
CA GLY A 13 -15.91 -15.73 6.09
C GLY A 13 -16.18 -17.24 6.30
N THR A 14 -16.53 -17.94 5.22
CA THR A 14 -16.78 -19.40 5.22
C THR A 14 -15.57 -20.22 4.74
N GLU A 15 -14.49 -19.57 4.32
CA GLU A 15 -13.28 -20.21 3.81
C GLU A 15 -12.20 -20.30 4.90
N ILE A 16 -11.41 -21.37 4.84
CA ILE A 16 -10.18 -21.52 5.63
C ILE A 16 -9.00 -21.31 4.70
N LEU A 17 -8.17 -20.32 5.01
CA LEU A 17 -6.96 -19.98 4.28
C LEU A 17 -5.76 -20.64 4.94
N PHE A 18 -4.96 -21.35 4.15
CA PHE A 18 -3.78 -22.05 4.63
C PHE A 18 -2.63 -22.01 3.60
N ILE A 19 -1.40 -22.04 4.10
CA ILE A 19 -0.20 -22.01 3.26
C ILE A 19 0.23 -23.44 2.92
N GLN A 20 0.56 -23.66 1.64
CA GLN A 20 1.11 -24.93 1.17
C GLN A 20 2.45 -25.25 1.86
N ARG A 21 2.82 -26.54 1.97
CA ARG A 21 4.07 -27.02 2.57
C ARG A 21 5.33 -26.24 2.15
N ALA A 22 5.41 -25.81 0.88
CA ALA A 22 6.55 -25.07 0.35
C ALA A 22 6.58 -23.58 0.75
N GLY A 23 5.55 -23.07 1.44
CA GLY A 23 5.48 -21.69 1.93
C GLY A 23 5.00 -20.66 0.90
N ARG A 24 4.86 -21.02 -0.38
CA ARG A 24 4.68 -20.04 -1.47
C ARG A 24 3.25 -19.85 -1.96
N LYS A 25 2.37 -20.82 -1.75
CA LYS A 25 1.00 -20.79 -2.26
C LYS A 25 0.01 -20.67 -1.12
N LEU A 26 -0.89 -19.70 -1.21
CA LEU A 26 -2.02 -19.55 -0.31
C LEU A 26 -3.23 -20.24 -0.92
N PHE A 27 -3.74 -21.25 -0.24
CA PHE A 27 -4.95 -21.94 -0.62
C PHE A 27 -6.11 -21.50 0.25
N ALA A 28 -7.29 -21.42 -0.35
CA ALA A 28 -8.53 -21.30 0.39
C ALA A 28 -9.41 -22.52 0.15
N VAL A 29 -9.86 -23.13 1.24
CA VAL A 29 -10.77 -24.27 1.22
C VAL A 29 -12.12 -23.86 1.77
N ALA A 30 -13.18 -24.16 1.01
CA ALA A 30 -14.56 -23.98 1.43
C ALA A 30 -15.21 -25.36 1.62
N TYR A 31 -16.20 -25.42 2.51
CA TYR A 31 -17.14 -26.53 2.53
C TYR A 31 -18.22 -26.30 1.47
N ASP A 32 -18.40 -27.26 0.57
CA ASP A 32 -19.48 -27.28 -0.42
C ASP A 32 -20.47 -28.40 -0.04
N PRO A 33 -21.70 -28.06 0.41
CA PRO A 33 -22.69 -29.04 0.80
C PRO A 33 -23.31 -29.80 -0.40
N ASP A 34 -23.25 -29.25 -1.61
CA ASP A 34 -23.85 -29.83 -2.82
C ASP A 34 -22.85 -30.73 -3.57
N SER A 35 -21.56 -30.59 -3.28
CA SER A 35 -20.54 -31.51 -3.76
C SER A 35 -20.57 -32.83 -2.97
N TYR A 36 -21.02 -33.90 -3.62
CA TYR A 36 -20.90 -35.27 -3.10
C TYR A 36 -19.43 -35.75 -2.99
N VAL A 37 -18.44 -34.95 -3.42
CA VAL A 37 -17.02 -35.32 -3.48
C VAL A 37 -16.11 -34.14 -3.09
N ALA A 38 -15.53 -34.24 -1.90
CA ALA A 38 -14.29 -33.58 -1.44
C ALA A 38 -14.26 -32.05 -1.30
N TYR A 39 -13.50 -31.62 -0.29
CA TYR A 39 -13.01 -30.25 -0.15
C TYR A 39 -12.24 -29.82 -1.41
N SER A 40 -12.67 -28.74 -2.05
CA SER A 40 -11.91 -28.06 -3.11
C SER A 40 -11.08 -26.95 -2.49
N ALA A 41 -9.79 -26.89 -2.84
CA ALA A 41 -8.91 -25.80 -2.43
C ALA A 41 -8.46 -25.00 -3.66
N ASN A 42 -8.78 -23.71 -3.65
CA ASN A 42 -8.42 -22.76 -4.70
C ASN A 42 -7.11 -22.05 -4.36
N ASP A 43 -6.18 -21.97 -5.31
CA ASP A 43 -4.94 -21.22 -5.14
C ASP A 43 -5.23 -19.72 -5.34
N LEU A 44 -5.12 -18.94 -4.25
CA LEU A 44 -5.35 -17.49 -4.26
C LEU A 44 -4.14 -16.69 -4.74
N SER A 45 -2.99 -17.35 -4.92
CA SER A 45 -1.72 -16.72 -5.32
C SER A 45 -1.43 -16.82 -6.81
N VAL A 46 -2.30 -17.47 -7.61
CA VAL A 46 -2.07 -17.76 -9.05
C VAL A 46 -1.65 -16.53 -9.86
N LEU A 47 -2.30 -15.38 -9.63
CA LEU A 47 -1.99 -14.13 -10.34
C LEU A 47 -0.93 -13.27 -9.63
N SER A 48 -0.38 -13.74 -8.52
CA SER A 48 0.47 -12.96 -7.62
C SER A 48 1.59 -13.79 -6.98
N GLU A 49 2.08 -14.84 -7.64
CA GLU A 49 3.13 -15.74 -7.11
C GLU A 49 4.48 -15.04 -6.83
N HIS A 50 4.68 -13.87 -7.44
CA HIS A 50 5.82 -12.99 -7.20
C HIS A 50 5.73 -12.25 -5.86
N ILE A 51 4.52 -12.05 -5.32
CA ILE A 51 4.33 -11.43 -4.01
C ILE A 51 4.77 -12.39 -2.91
N THR A 52 4.47 -13.68 -3.03
CA THR A 52 4.79 -14.70 -2.03
C THR A 52 6.13 -15.42 -2.26
N GLU A 53 7.01 -14.85 -3.10
CA GLU A 53 8.17 -15.53 -3.66
C GLU A 53 9.14 -16.10 -2.61
N SER A 54 9.47 -15.32 -1.58
CA SER A 54 10.36 -15.72 -0.49
C SER A 54 9.72 -16.66 0.53
N GLY A 55 8.44 -17.00 0.34
CA GLY A 55 7.66 -17.84 1.24
C GLY A 55 7.07 -17.06 2.40
N ILE A 56 5.87 -17.44 2.80
CA ILE A 56 5.17 -16.90 3.97
C ILE A 56 5.63 -17.64 5.22
N VAL A 57 5.79 -16.90 6.33
CA VAL A 57 6.20 -17.40 7.65
C VAL A 57 5.13 -17.19 8.73
N GLU A 58 4.23 -16.23 8.55
CA GLU A 58 3.15 -15.95 9.52
C GLU A 58 1.91 -15.39 8.80
N MET A 59 0.73 -15.59 9.39
CA MET A 59 -0.51 -14.99 8.93
C MET A 59 -1.42 -14.57 10.08
N ALA A 60 -2.14 -13.46 9.89
CA ALA A 60 -3.23 -12.99 10.74
C ALA A 60 -4.43 -12.56 9.87
N TYR A 61 -5.61 -12.48 10.47
CA TYR A 61 -6.81 -12.01 9.79
C TYR A 61 -7.43 -10.86 10.57
N GLN A 62 -7.62 -9.74 9.88
CA GLN A 62 -8.36 -8.58 10.34
C GLN A 62 -9.75 -8.65 9.71
N GLN A 63 -10.79 -8.69 10.54
CA GLN A 63 -12.17 -8.72 10.07
C GLN A 63 -12.74 -7.31 9.88
N GLN A 64 -12.34 -6.35 10.71
CA GLN A 64 -12.81 -4.97 10.69
C GLN A 64 -11.66 -3.95 10.82
N PRO A 65 -11.77 -2.73 10.26
CA PRO A 65 -12.88 -2.24 9.42
C PRO A 65 -12.91 -2.92 8.04
N ASP A 66 -11.74 -3.27 7.51
CA ASP A 66 -11.59 -3.98 6.25
C ASP A 66 -11.21 -5.45 6.48
N SER A 67 -11.81 -6.34 5.69
CA SER A 67 -11.53 -7.78 5.74
C SER A 67 -10.24 -8.11 5.01
N LEU A 68 -9.13 -8.13 5.75
CA LEU A 68 -7.77 -8.32 5.23
C LEU A 68 -7.07 -9.51 5.86
N ALA A 69 -6.52 -10.38 5.03
CA ALA A 69 -5.51 -11.35 5.46
C ALA A 69 -4.13 -10.68 5.41
N TRP A 70 -3.42 -10.69 6.54
CA TRP A 70 -2.07 -10.19 6.68
C TRP A 70 -1.10 -11.37 6.68
N LEU A 71 -0.03 -11.29 5.89
CA LEU A 71 0.95 -12.35 5.73
C LEU A 71 2.37 -11.78 5.82
N ILE A 72 3.26 -12.41 6.57
CA ILE A 72 4.67 -12.01 6.62
C ILE A 72 5.48 -12.94 5.74
N ARG A 73 6.33 -12.37 4.90
CA ARG A 73 7.32 -13.09 4.10
C ARG A 73 8.59 -13.36 4.87
N ALA A 74 9.30 -14.42 4.51
CA ALA A 74 10.57 -14.80 5.16
C ALA A 74 11.66 -13.72 5.05
N ASP A 75 11.57 -12.81 4.08
CA ASP A 75 12.47 -11.66 3.93
C ASP A 75 12.07 -10.43 4.76
N GLY A 76 10.99 -10.51 5.53
CA GLY A 76 10.52 -9.42 6.38
C GLY A 76 9.57 -8.44 5.70
N THR A 77 9.12 -8.70 4.47
CA THR A 77 8.04 -7.91 3.84
C THR A 77 6.68 -8.32 4.41
N LEU A 78 5.82 -7.36 4.75
CA LEU A 78 4.42 -7.62 5.09
C LEU A 78 3.58 -7.61 3.79
N CYS A 79 2.59 -8.46 3.71
CA CYS A 79 1.65 -8.53 2.60
C CYS A 79 0.23 -8.45 3.12
N SER A 80 -0.64 -7.77 2.39
CA SER A 80 -2.08 -7.80 2.61
C SER A 80 -2.76 -8.49 1.43
N MET A 81 -3.81 -9.24 1.72
CA MET A 81 -4.69 -9.82 0.72
C MET A 81 -6.15 -9.53 1.07
N VAL A 82 -6.87 -8.95 0.11
CA VAL A 82 -8.33 -8.83 0.13
C VAL A 82 -8.91 -10.04 -0.60
N LEU A 83 -9.92 -10.67 0.01
CA LEU A 83 -10.73 -11.71 -0.62
C LEU A 83 -12.21 -11.32 -0.48
N ASP A 84 -12.83 -10.90 -1.58
CA ASP A 84 -14.28 -10.69 -1.67
C ASP A 84 -14.83 -11.50 -2.84
N ARG A 85 -15.41 -12.66 -2.54
CA ARG A 85 -16.02 -13.53 -3.53
C ARG A 85 -17.27 -12.93 -4.18
N SER A 86 -17.98 -12.05 -3.47
CA SER A 86 -19.23 -11.46 -3.97
C SER A 86 -18.95 -10.44 -5.08
N GLN A 87 -17.78 -9.80 -5.03
CA GLN A 87 -17.30 -8.84 -6.02
C GLN A 87 -16.24 -9.42 -6.96
N ASP A 88 -15.95 -10.73 -6.84
CA ASP A 88 -14.88 -11.41 -7.58
C ASP A 88 -13.50 -10.73 -7.43
N VAL A 89 -13.18 -10.27 -6.21
CA VAL A 89 -11.94 -9.58 -5.89
C VAL A 89 -10.99 -10.49 -5.12
N ILE A 90 -9.79 -10.68 -5.70
CA ILE A 90 -8.60 -11.17 -5.01
C ILE A 90 -7.50 -10.16 -5.29
N ALA A 91 -7.14 -9.36 -4.28
CA ALA A 91 -6.14 -8.31 -4.44
C ALA A 91 -5.02 -8.50 -3.44
N TRP A 92 -3.78 -8.39 -3.91
CA TRP A 92 -2.58 -8.51 -3.10
C TRP A 92 -1.80 -7.21 -3.08
N SER A 93 -1.18 -6.88 -1.96
CA SER A 93 -0.28 -5.74 -1.83
C SER A 93 0.91 -6.06 -0.95
N ARG A 94 2.04 -5.39 -1.20
CA ARG A 94 3.28 -5.51 -0.41
C ARG A 94 3.48 -4.22 0.38
N HIS A 95 3.88 -4.39 1.63
CA HIS A 95 4.21 -3.34 2.58
C HIS A 95 5.68 -3.53 2.95
N VAL A 96 6.51 -2.59 2.52
CA VAL A 96 7.96 -2.61 2.72
C VAL A 96 8.32 -1.42 3.60
N THR A 97 9.07 -1.69 4.66
CA THR A 97 9.51 -0.68 5.63
C THR A 97 11.03 -0.71 5.75
N GLU A 98 11.62 0.34 6.35
CA GLU A 98 13.03 0.31 6.74
C GLU A 98 13.24 -0.60 7.96
N GLY A 99 13.41 -1.89 7.71
CA GLY A 99 13.46 -2.94 8.73
C GLY A 99 12.87 -4.23 8.19
N ALA A 100 12.38 -5.07 9.10
CA ALA A 100 11.71 -6.32 8.74
C ALA A 100 10.56 -6.59 9.70
N PHE A 101 9.38 -6.91 9.15
CA PHE A 101 8.26 -7.46 9.92
C PHE A 101 8.62 -8.89 10.37
N GLU A 102 8.49 -9.19 11.65
CA GLU A 102 8.81 -10.51 12.23
C GLU A 102 7.58 -11.26 12.75
N SER A 103 6.53 -10.55 13.17
CA SER A 103 5.26 -11.14 13.60
C SER A 103 4.10 -10.17 13.35
N VAL A 104 2.89 -10.71 13.13
CA VAL A 104 1.67 -9.92 12.90
C VAL A 104 0.50 -10.55 13.65
N SER A 105 -0.30 -9.71 14.29
CA SER A 105 -1.52 -10.14 14.97
C SER A 105 -2.63 -9.13 14.76
N SER A 106 -3.86 -9.62 14.66
CA SER A 106 -5.05 -8.77 14.65
C SER A 106 -5.78 -8.98 15.98
N ILE A 107 -6.00 -7.87 16.69
CA ILE A 107 -6.58 -7.87 18.04
C ILE A 107 -7.87 -7.04 18.00
N PRO A 108 -9.02 -7.64 18.37
CA PRO A 108 -10.27 -6.91 18.45
C PRO A 108 -10.22 -5.77 19.48
N THR A 109 -10.78 -4.63 19.10
CA THR A 109 -10.96 -3.42 19.92
C THR A 109 -12.41 -2.95 19.86
N ASP A 110 -12.75 -1.90 20.62
CA ASP A 110 -14.12 -1.35 20.63
C ASP A 110 -14.55 -0.77 19.28
N SER A 111 -13.61 -0.35 18.42
CA SER A 111 -13.88 0.30 17.13
C SER A 111 -13.57 -0.55 15.90
N GLY A 112 -13.20 -1.82 16.07
CA GLY A 112 -12.75 -2.71 15.00
C GLY A 112 -11.54 -3.53 15.41
N ASP A 113 -10.84 -4.16 14.46
CA ASP A 113 -9.63 -4.92 14.78
C ASP A 113 -8.37 -4.09 14.53
N ALA A 114 -7.52 -3.99 15.53
CA ALA A 114 -6.21 -3.34 15.42
C ALA A 114 -5.15 -4.36 14.98
N VAL A 115 -4.38 -4.02 13.95
CA VAL A 115 -3.29 -4.86 13.44
C VAL A 115 -1.99 -4.42 14.10
N TYR A 116 -1.41 -5.31 14.88
CA TYR A 116 -0.11 -5.14 15.52
C TYR A 116 0.94 -5.92 14.75
N ALA A 117 2.15 -5.38 14.69
CA ALA A 117 3.31 -6.05 14.16
C ALA A 117 4.52 -5.89 15.07
N ILE A 118 5.36 -6.92 15.11
CA ILE A 118 6.73 -6.80 15.63
C ILE A 118 7.62 -6.42 14.46
N VAL A 119 8.30 -5.28 14.54
CA VAL A 119 9.19 -4.80 13.49
C VAL A 119 10.62 -4.72 14.03
N LYS A 120 11.53 -5.44 13.39
CA LYS A 120 12.97 -5.37 13.66
C LYS A 120 13.56 -4.21 12.87
N ARG A 121 14.29 -3.33 13.56
CA ARG A 121 14.97 -2.16 12.98
C ARG A 121 16.39 -2.06 13.52
N GLU A 122 17.26 -1.36 12.78
CA GLU A 122 18.56 -0.94 13.28
C GLU A 122 18.51 0.55 13.64
N ILE A 123 18.62 0.88 14.92
CA ILE A 123 18.56 2.25 15.43
C ILE A 123 19.85 2.53 16.18
N ASN A 124 20.55 3.61 15.82
CA ASN A 124 21.85 3.97 16.40
C ASN A 124 22.89 2.82 16.43
N GLY A 125 22.87 1.94 15.42
CA GLY A 125 23.78 0.78 15.33
C GLY A 125 23.36 -0.45 16.15
N GLU A 126 22.23 -0.41 16.85
CA GLU A 126 21.68 -1.54 17.59
C GLU A 126 20.45 -2.13 16.91
N THR A 127 20.34 -3.47 16.93
CA THR A 127 19.12 -4.15 16.49
C THR A 127 18.06 -4.11 17.58
N VAL A 128 16.96 -3.39 17.32
CA VAL A 128 15.83 -3.24 18.24
C VAL A 128 14.56 -3.81 17.62
N ARG A 129 13.65 -4.29 18.45
CA ARG A 129 12.30 -4.74 18.04
C ARG A 129 11.27 -3.81 18.62
N TYR A 130 10.42 -3.26 17.75
CA TYR A 130 9.30 -2.42 18.14
C TYR A 130 8.00 -3.18 18.01
N VAL A 131 7.07 -2.88 18.91
CA VAL A 131 5.66 -3.23 18.72
C VAL A 131 5.02 -2.02 18.07
N GLU A 132 4.57 -2.19 16.83
CA GLU A 132 3.92 -1.16 16.03
C GLU A 132 2.49 -1.59 15.74
N TRP A 133 1.58 -0.64 15.51
CA TRP A 133 0.25 -0.92 14.99
C TRP A 133 0.04 -0.19 13.66
N LEU A 134 -0.87 -0.68 12.83
CA LEU A 134 -1.31 0.05 11.64
C LEU A 134 -2.44 0.98 12.04
N GLU A 135 -2.20 2.28 11.83
CA GLU A 135 -3.17 3.34 12.14
C GLU A 135 -3.63 4.03 10.85
N GLU A 136 -4.94 4.14 10.70
CA GLU A 136 -5.54 4.83 9.57
C GLU A 136 -5.21 6.34 9.62
N GLY A 137 -4.89 6.92 8.46
CA GLY A 137 -4.62 8.36 8.33
C GLY A 137 -3.16 8.77 8.58
N LEU A 138 -2.29 7.85 9.00
CA LEU A 138 -0.84 8.04 8.99
C LEU A 138 -0.24 7.53 7.67
N HIS A 139 0.58 8.36 7.05
CA HIS A 139 1.15 8.13 5.71
C HIS A 139 2.67 7.98 5.76
N SER A 140 3.18 7.46 6.86
CA SER A 140 4.60 7.22 7.13
C SER A 140 4.74 6.05 8.12
N ASP A 141 5.84 5.32 8.05
CA ASP A 141 6.10 4.16 8.92
C ASP A 141 6.68 4.58 10.28
N ALA A 142 6.48 3.76 11.33
CA ALA A 142 6.98 4.02 12.68
C ALA A 142 6.68 5.46 13.18
N ALA A 143 5.56 6.01 12.73
CA ALA A 143 5.24 7.41 12.90
C ALA A 143 4.78 7.72 14.32
N ILE A 144 5.09 8.93 14.77
CA ILE A 144 4.48 9.52 15.96
C ILE A 144 3.74 10.80 15.58
N THR A 145 2.64 11.05 16.26
CA THR A 145 1.91 12.32 16.16
C THR A 145 2.13 13.15 17.42
N GLY A 146 2.06 14.47 17.27
CA GLY A 146 2.23 15.39 18.39
C GLY A 146 1.38 16.63 18.22
N THR A 147 0.77 17.10 19.31
CA THR A 147 -0.02 18.35 19.33
C THR A 147 0.42 19.25 20.48
N ARG A 148 0.46 20.57 20.23
CA ARG A 148 0.77 21.61 21.20
C ARG A 148 -0.03 22.87 20.91
N GLU A 149 -0.82 23.34 21.87
CA GLU A 149 -1.72 24.49 21.67
C GLU A 149 -0.99 25.79 21.26
N ALA A 150 0.12 26.10 21.95
CA ALA A 150 0.98 27.24 21.63
C ALA A 150 1.86 27.02 20.38
N GLY A 151 1.92 25.77 19.91
CA GLY A 151 2.86 25.29 18.91
C GLY A 151 4.32 25.21 19.40
N ALA A 152 5.14 24.45 18.69
CA ALA A 152 6.57 24.33 18.94
C ALA A 152 7.37 24.27 17.63
N LYS A 153 8.65 24.67 17.72
CA LYS A 153 9.64 24.45 16.66
C LYS A 153 10.40 23.14 16.84
N VAL A 154 10.68 22.77 18.09
CA VAL A 154 11.41 21.55 18.44
C VAL A 154 10.40 20.50 18.86
N TRP A 155 10.46 19.34 18.22
CA TRP A 155 9.64 18.17 18.54
C TRP A 155 10.57 17.04 18.95
N SER A 156 10.45 16.61 20.21
CA SER A 156 11.22 15.54 20.83
C SER A 156 10.37 14.26 20.97
N GLY A 157 10.98 13.17 21.44
CA GLY A 157 10.31 11.88 21.62
C GLY A 157 10.52 10.92 20.44
N LEU A 158 11.52 11.20 19.60
CA LEU A 158 11.85 10.45 18.39
C LEU A 158 13.03 9.50 18.59
N HIS A 159 13.36 9.12 19.82
CA HIS A 159 14.52 8.26 20.11
C HIS A 159 14.45 6.90 19.39
N HIS A 160 13.25 6.42 19.06
CA HIS A 160 13.06 5.19 18.28
C HIS A 160 13.48 5.33 16.81
N LEU A 161 13.69 6.55 16.32
CA LEU A 161 14.13 6.88 14.96
C LEU A 161 15.49 7.59 14.95
N GLU A 162 16.28 7.50 16.02
CA GLU A 162 17.58 8.18 16.12
C GLU A 162 18.51 7.85 14.95
N GLY A 163 19.06 8.88 14.30
CA GLY A 163 19.93 8.74 13.14
C GLY A 163 19.22 8.39 11.82
N LYS A 164 17.89 8.27 11.82
CA LYS A 164 17.09 8.02 10.61
C LYS A 164 16.62 9.32 9.98
N THR A 165 16.49 9.30 8.65
CA THR A 165 15.84 10.36 7.89
C THR A 165 14.33 10.17 8.00
N VAL A 166 13.64 11.19 8.47
CA VAL A 166 12.19 11.17 8.68
C VAL A 166 11.48 12.16 7.78
N ASP A 167 10.31 11.75 7.33
CA ASP A 167 9.31 12.59 6.72
C ASP A 167 8.51 13.30 7.80
N ILE A 168 8.18 14.56 7.54
CA ILE A 168 7.53 15.44 8.52
C ILE A 168 6.35 16.14 7.86
N VAL A 169 5.16 15.94 8.41
CA VAL A 169 3.96 16.73 8.11
C VAL A 169 3.65 17.61 9.30
N ALA A 170 3.71 18.92 9.11
CA ALA A 170 3.41 19.91 10.14
C ALA A 170 2.18 20.73 9.73
N ASP A 171 1.13 20.74 10.57
CA ASP A 171 -0.15 21.41 10.29
C ASP A 171 -0.68 21.14 8.87
N GLY A 172 -0.66 19.88 8.44
CA GLY A 172 -1.10 19.43 7.11
C GLY A 172 -0.17 19.78 5.95
N ASN A 173 1.02 20.33 6.20
CA ASN A 173 2.00 20.68 5.18
C ASN A 173 3.27 19.84 5.32
N VAL A 174 3.75 19.30 4.21
CA VAL A 174 5.02 18.56 4.16
C VAL A 174 6.18 19.53 4.39
N MET A 175 7.03 19.21 5.36
CA MET A 175 8.28 19.91 5.64
C MET A 175 9.45 19.16 4.98
N PRO A 176 10.60 19.81 4.78
CA PRO A 176 11.80 19.12 4.33
C PRO A 176 12.14 17.96 5.28
N ALA A 177 12.49 16.80 4.73
CA ALA A 177 12.94 15.66 5.52
C ALA A 177 14.17 16.05 6.37
N GLN A 178 14.24 15.50 7.58
CA GLN A 178 15.33 15.77 8.52
C GLN A 178 15.85 14.46 9.11
N VAL A 179 17.12 14.47 9.54
CA VAL A 179 17.67 13.37 10.33
C VAL A 179 17.36 13.63 11.80
N VAL A 180 16.82 12.63 12.50
CA VAL A 180 16.59 12.73 13.94
C VAL A 180 17.93 12.78 14.66
N THR A 181 18.12 13.81 15.49
CA THR A 181 19.32 13.99 16.32
C THR A 181 18.90 14.26 17.76
N ASP A 182 19.50 13.53 18.70
CA ASP A 182 19.19 13.61 20.13
C ASP A 182 17.68 13.44 20.42
N GLY A 183 17.04 12.51 19.70
CA GLY A 183 15.63 12.19 19.80
C GLY A 183 14.69 13.31 19.36
N SER A 184 15.16 14.25 18.55
CA SER A 184 14.38 15.43 18.15
C SER A 184 14.60 15.88 16.71
N VAL A 185 13.65 16.68 16.22
CA VAL A 185 13.75 17.45 14.96
C VAL A 185 13.38 18.92 15.21
N THR A 186 13.96 19.82 14.41
CA THR A 186 13.74 21.27 14.56
C THR A 186 13.18 21.86 13.27
N LEU A 187 11.94 22.34 13.35
CA LEU A 187 11.24 22.98 12.24
C LEU A 187 11.67 24.44 12.07
N THR A 188 11.66 24.91 10.83
CA THR A 188 11.96 26.31 10.48
C THR A 188 10.86 27.27 10.96
N ARG A 189 9.64 26.76 11.18
CA ARG A 189 8.48 27.48 11.69
C ARG A 189 7.86 26.77 12.89
N THR A 190 7.11 27.51 13.69
CA THR A 190 6.29 26.92 14.76
C THR A 190 5.13 26.13 14.13
N ALA A 191 4.88 24.93 14.63
CA ALA A 191 3.74 24.09 14.24
C ALA A 191 2.93 23.69 15.45
N LYS A 192 1.61 23.52 15.31
CA LYS A 192 0.71 23.08 16.40
C LYS A 192 0.49 21.58 16.39
N SER A 193 0.55 20.97 15.23
CA SER A 193 0.38 19.54 15.00
C SER A 193 1.49 19.02 14.10
N VAL A 194 2.02 17.85 14.42
CA VAL A 194 3.00 17.15 13.59
C VAL A 194 2.68 15.66 13.48
N ALA A 195 3.01 15.08 12.34
CA ALA A 195 3.20 13.65 12.16
C ALA A 195 4.62 13.45 11.61
N ILE A 196 5.41 12.60 12.25
CA ILE A 196 6.83 12.40 11.95
C ILE A 196 7.08 10.89 11.90
N GLY A 197 7.60 10.39 10.79
CA GLY A 197 7.84 8.96 10.60
C GLY A 197 8.81 8.68 9.46
N LEU A 198 9.09 7.40 9.24
CA LEU A 198 9.92 6.90 8.16
C LEU A 198 9.18 7.00 6.83
N HIS A 199 9.92 7.35 5.79
CA HIS A 199 9.38 7.52 4.44
C HIS A 199 9.06 6.17 3.79
N PHE A 200 7.91 6.08 3.13
CA PHE A 200 7.61 5.02 2.17
C PHE A 200 6.97 5.61 0.92
N ASN A 201 7.04 4.85 -0.19
CA ASN A 201 6.39 5.22 -1.44
C ASN A 201 5.19 4.33 -1.71
N THR A 202 4.00 4.91 -1.87
CA THR A 202 2.87 4.18 -2.45
C THR A 202 3.09 4.08 -3.95
N THR A 203 3.16 2.86 -4.47
CA THR A 203 3.41 2.62 -5.90
C THR A 203 2.36 1.67 -6.45
N ILE A 204 1.76 2.05 -7.57
CA ILE A 204 0.83 1.25 -8.36
C ILE A 204 1.43 1.13 -9.76
N GLU A 205 1.69 -0.09 -10.19
CA GLU A 205 2.10 -0.38 -11.55
C GLU A 205 0.99 -1.13 -12.26
N THR A 206 0.49 -0.58 -13.36
CA THR A 206 -0.57 -1.22 -14.14
C THR A 206 0.03 -2.26 -15.08
N LEU A 207 -0.65 -3.39 -15.25
CA LEU A 207 -0.36 -4.32 -16.33
C LEU A 207 -0.68 -3.69 -17.69
N THR A 208 -0.01 -4.16 -18.74
CA THR A 208 -0.36 -3.80 -20.11
C THR A 208 -1.78 -4.31 -20.41
N GLN A 209 -2.68 -3.41 -20.78
CA GLN A 209 -4.06 -3.73 -21.12
C GLN A 209 -4.13 -4.74 -22.27
N GLU A 210 -4.83 -5.84 -22.07
CA GLU A 210 -5.22 -6.77 -23.14
C GLU A 210 -6.69 -6.57 -23.47
N VAL A 211 -6.98 -6.40 -24.76
CA VAL A 211 -8.35 -6.43 -25.29
C VAL A 211 -8.42 -7.45 -26.39
N SER A 212 -9.25 -8.48 -26.21
CA SER A 212 -9.52 -9.45 -27.26
C SER A 212 -10.23 -8.77 -28.44
N THR A 213 -9.66 -8.86 -29.63
CA THR A 213 -10.34 -8.43 -30.86
C THR A 213 -10.88 -9.66 -31.59
N SER A 214 -11.74 -9.45 -32.60
CA SER A 214 -12.23 -10.54 -33.46
C SER A 214 -11.10 -11.29 -34.19
N GLU A 215 -9.92 -10.67 -34.34
CA GLU A 215 -8.73 -11.26 -34.98
C GLU A 215 -7.81 -12.00 -34.00
N GLY A 216 -8.12 -11.98 -32.70
CA GLY A 216 -7.37 -12.65 -31.65
C GLY A 216 -6.80 -11.69 -30.60
N THR A 217 -5.63 -12.04 -30.06
CA THR A 217 -4.98 -11.23 -29.02
C THR A 217 -4.19 -10.07 -29.63
N VAL A 218 -4.27 -8.92 -28.99
CA VAL A 218 -3.48 -7.72 -29.32
C VAL A 218 -2.16 -7.66 -28.55
N GLN A 219 -1.76 -8.71 -27.81
CA GLN A 219 -0.54 -8.69 -26.99
C GLN A 219 0.74 -8.35 -27.77
N ASN A 220 0.82 -8.72 -29.07
CA ASN A 220 1.95 -8.38 -29.95
C ASN A 220 1.64 -7.27 -30.97
N ALA A 221 0.45 -6.66 -30.90
CA ALA A 221 0.06 -5.59 -31.80
C ALA A 221 0.67 -4.25 -31.35
N LYS A 222 0.94 -3.35 -32.31
CA LYS A 222 1.25 -1.95 -31.98
C LYS A 222 -0.01 -1.29 -31.43
N LYS A 223 0.09 -0.77 -30.21
CA LYS A 223 -0.98 -0.02 -29.52
C LYS A 223 -0.52 1.40 -29.28
N ARG A 224 -1.47 2.33 -29.26
CA ARG A 224 -1.26 3.70 -28.80
C ARG A 224 -2.29 4.01 -27.73
N THR A 225 -1.84 4.38 -26.54
CA THR A 225 -2.73 4.93 -25.52
C THR A 225 -2.85 6.42 -25.74
N SER A 226 -4.06 6.84 -26.13
CA SER A 226 -4.37 8.20 -26.52
C SER A 226 -4.62 9.09 -25.30
N GLU A 227 -5.27 8.54 -24.27
CA GLU A 227 -5.64 9.26 -23.06
C GLU A 227 -5.65 8.31 -21.86
N VAL A 228 -5.13 8.77 -20.73
CA VAL A 228 -5.25 8.09 -19.45
C VAL A 228 -5.97 9.03 -18.50
N THR A 229 -7.14 8.64 -18.02
CA THR A 229 -7.90 9.38 -17.01
C THR A 229 -7.83 8.64 -15.69
N MET A 230 -7.31 9.30 -14.68
CA MET A 230 -7.23 8.76 -13.32
C MET A 230 -8.30 9.41 -12.45
N ARG A 231 -9.08 8.60 -11.73
CA ARG A 231 -10.06 9.07 -10.77
C ARG A 231 -9.46 9.05 -9.38
N PHE A 232 -9.36 10.21 -8.76
CA PHE A 232 -8.83 10.36 -7.41
C PHE A 232 -9.94 10.73 -6.42
N LEU A 233 -9.75 10.30 -5.17
CA LEU A 233 -10.54 10.72 -4.02
C LEU A 233 -9.60 11.29 -2.97
N ASP A 234 -9.92 12.47 -2.45
CA ASP A 234 -9.23 13.13 -1.34
C ASP A 234 -7.70 12.96 -1.39
N THR A 235 -7.11 13.29 -2.54
CA THR A 235 -5.68 13.08 -2.83
C THR A 235 -4.97 14.41 -2.96
N THR A 236 -3.79 14.55 -2.38
CA THR A 236 -3.01 15.82 -2.40
C THR A 236 -2.03 15.91 -3.57
N GLY A 237 -1.56 14.76 -4.06
CA GLY A 237 -0.42 14.67 -4.97
C GLY A 237 -0.25 13.24 -5.51
N ALA A 238 0.40 13.12 -6.66
CA ALA A 238 0.67 11.88 -7.35
C ALA A 238 1.63 12.17 -8.50
N THR A 239 2.44 11.20 -8.86
CA THR A 239 3.25 11.19 -10.07
C THR A 239 2.81 10.02 -10.94
N CYS A 240 2.95 10.17 -12.26
CA CYS A 240 2.79 9.08 -13.21
C CYS A 240 4.03 9.05 -14.12
N ASN A 241 4.71 7.91 -14.18
CA ASN A 241 5.95 7.71 -14.95
C ASN A 241 7.00 8.81 -14.65
N GLY A 242 7.13 9.19 -13.37
CA GLY A 242 8.05 10.23 -12.91
C GLY A 242 7.60 11.68 -13.15
N GLN A 243 6.47 11.91 -13.84
CA GLN A 243 5.91 13.24 -14.04
C GLN A 243 4.85 13.56 -12.99
N THR A 244 4.91 14.76 -12.39
CA THR A 244 3.94 15.20 -11.40
C THR A 244 2.57 15.47 -12.05
N ILE A 245 1.51 14.91 -11.47
CA ILE A 245 0.13 15.19 -11.88
C ILE A 245 -0.29 16.53 -11.25
N PRO A 246 -0.62 17.56 -12.05
CA PRO A 246 -0.95 18.87 -11.53
C PRO A 246 -2.41 18.92 -11.04
N PHE A 247 -2.64 18.64 -9.75
CA PHE A 247 -3.97 18.78 -9.13
C PHE A 247 -4.43 20.23 -8.95
N ARG A 248 -3.53 21.21 -9.10
CA ARG A 248 -3.79 22.61 -8.78
C ARG A 248 -4.33 23.38 -9.99
N ARG A 249 -5.53 23.95 -9.84
CA ARG A 249 -5.94 25.15 -10.60
C ARG A 249 -5.49 26.38 -9.83
N PHE A 250 -4.60 27.20 -10.38
CA PHE A 250 -4.06 28.39 -9.70
C PHE A 250 -5.16 29.40 -9.36
N GLY A 251 -5.34 29.68 -8.08
CA GLY A 251 -6.17 30.76 -7.55
C GLY A 251 -5.38 31.67 -6.59
N PRO A 252 -5.65 33.00 -6.55
CA PRO A 252 -4.76 34.00 -5.94
C PRO A 252 -4.73 34.05 -4.39
N ARG A 253 -5.02 32.96 -3.67
CA ARG A 253 -5.19 32.98 -2.18
C ARG A 253 -4.50 31.85 -1.38
N ILE A 254 -3.54 31.11 -1.95
CA ILE A 254 -3.10 29.80 -1.40
C ILE A 254 -1.60 29.77 -1.04
N LEU A 255 -1.12 30.69 -0.20
CA LEU A 255 0.28 30.66 0.28
C LEU A 255 0.43 30.17 1.73
N ASN A 256 -0.64 30.21 2.54
CA ASN A 256 -0.62 29.90 3.98
C ASN A 256 -1.65 28.82 4.40
N GLN A 257 -2.17 28.03 3.45
CA GLN A 257 -3.14 26.96 3.73
C GLN A 257 -2.61 25.63 3.21
N PRO A 258 -2.95 24.49 3.86
CA PRO A 258 -2.68 23.16 3.34
C PRO A 258 -3.16 23.04 1.89
N ALA A 259 -2.45 22.24 1.07
CA ALA A 259 -2.90 21.98 -0.28
C ALA A 259 -4.31 21.36 -0.24
N PRO A 260 -5.28 21.90 -1.00
CA PRO A 260 -6.62 21.33 -1.02
C PRO A 260 -6.56 19.91 -1.56
N LEU A 261 -7.33 19.02 -0.94
CA LEU A 261 -7.53 17.67 -1.43
C LEU A 261 -8.27 17.72 -2.77
N PHE A 262 -7.83 16.88 -3.71
CA PHE A 262 -8.45 16.75 -5.02
C PHE A 262 -9.32 15.49 -5.06
N THR A 263 -10.56 15.68 -5.52
CA THR A 263 -11.53 14.62 -5.80
C THR A 263 -12.10 14.84 -7.19
N GLY A 264 -12.00 13.82 -8.03
CA GLY A 264 -12.50 13.84 -9.41
C GLY A 264 -11.57 13.18 -10.41
N ASP A 265 -11.87 13.40 -11.69
CA ASP A 265 -11.16 12.80 -12.81
C ASP A 265 -10.07 13.76 -13.30
N HIS A 266 -8.85 13.23 -13.45
CA HIS A 266 -7.71 13.92 -14.03
C HIS A 266 -7.28 13.22 -15.31
N SER A 267 -7.58 13.83 -16.46
CA SER A 267 -7.07 13.39 -17.77
C SER A 267 -5.60 13.76 -17.92
N TRP A 268 -4.78 12.77 -18.24
CA TRP A 268 -3.37 12.88 -18.57
C TRP A 268 -3.15 12.30 -19.97
N GLY A 269 -2.69 13.14 -20.89
CA GLY A 269 -2.40 12.72 -22.26
C GLY A 269 -1.05 12.02 -22.34
N LYS A 270 -1.03 10.73 -22.65
CA LYS A 270 0.22 10.00 -22.97
C LYS A 270 0.62 10.33 -24.42
N LEU A 271 1.77 10.99 -24.60
CA LEU A 271 2.34 11.26 -25.92
C LEU A 271 3.40 10.20 -26.23
N GLY A 272 3.05 9.11 -26.92
CA GLY A 272 4.05 8.10 -27.32
C GLY A 272 3.52 6.99 -28.22
N TRP A 273 4.41 6.44 -29.05
CA TRP A 273 4.22 5.19 -29.81
C TRP A 273 5.12 4.12 -29.18
N GLU A 274 4.65 3.51 -28.10
CA GLU A 274 5.39 2.45 -27.41
C GLU A 274 5.03 1.09 -28.03
N LYS A 275 6.03 0.26 -28.32
CA LYS A 275 5.81 -1.08 -28.86
C LYS A 275 5.76 -2.07 -27.70
N GLY A 276 4.58 -2.58 -27.37
CA GLY A 276 4.42 -3.74 -26.48
C GLY A 276 4.43 -3.46 -24.97
N GLU A 277 4.80 -2.25 -24.53
CA GLU A 277 4.79 -1.89 -23.11
C GLU A 277 4.06 -0.57 -22.91
N ASP A 278 2.90 -0.62 -22.25
CA ASP A 278 2.08 0.55 -21.94
C ASP A 278 1.77 0.62 -20.43
N THR A 279 2.72 0.17 -19.62
CA THR A 279 2.57 0.23 -18.17
C THR A 279 2.55 1.68 -17.68
N LEU A 280 1.77 1.91 -16.62
CA LEU A 280 1.69 3.18 -15.92
C LEU A 280 2.19 2.95 -14.50
N LEU A 281 3.25 3.66 -14.15
CA LEU A 281 3.81 3.71 -12.82
C LEU A 281 3.26 4.94 -12.10
N ILE A 282 2.23 4.75 -11.30
CA ILE A 282 1.58 5.79 -10.51
C ILE A 282 2.15 5.74 -9.09
N GLN A 283 2.64 6.87 -8.58
CA GLN A 283 3.29 6.91 -7.27
C GLN A 283 2.83 8.11 -6.44
N GLN A 284 2.76 7.91 -5.13
CA GLN A 284 2.76 8.98 -4.14
C GLN A 284 4.12 8.97 -3.45
N LEU A 285 4.83 10.09 -3.57
CA LEU A 285 6.19 10.28 -3.01
C LEU A 285 6.20 11.17 -1.77
N GLN A 286 5.02 11.64 -1.34
CA GLN A 286 4.88 12.49 -0.17
C GLN A 286 4.02 11.78 0.88
N PRO A 287 4.26 12.02 2.19
CA PRO A 287 3.52 11.39 3.28
C PRO A 287 2.14 12.04 3.43
N LEU A 288 1.31 11.95 2.40
CA LEU A 288 -0.01 12.59 2.31
C LEU A 288 -1.06 11.63 1.75
N PRO A 289 -2.35 11.92 1.97
CA PRO A 289 -3.45 11.11 1.44
C PRO A 289 -3.36 10.84 -0.05
N PHE A 290 -3.59 9.57 -0.41
CA PHE A 290 -3.63 9.10 -1.78
C PHE A 290 -4.69 7.99 -1.90
N HIS A 291 -5.74 8.27 -2.67
CA HIS A 291 -6.75 7.29 -3.03
C HIS A 291 -7.02 7.34 -4.54
N LEU A 292 -6.60 6.29 -5.23
CA LEU A 292 -6.86 6.09 -6.65
C LEU A 292 -8.03 5.12 -6.80
N LEU A 293 -9.16 5.61 -7.31
CA LEU A 293 -10.38 4.83 -7.48
C LEU A 293 -10.43 4.08 -8.82
N ALA A 294 -9.86 4.68 -9.87
CA ALA A 294 -9.87 4.08 -11.20
C ALA A 294 -8.75 4.61 -12.08
N VAL A 295 -8.27 3.76 -12.98
CA VAL A 295 -7.43 4.13 -14.13
C VAL A 295 -8.21 3.76 -15.39
N MET A 296 -8.57 4.77 -16.18
CA MET A 296 -9.34 4.62 -17.41
C MET A 296 -8.43 4.97 -18.58
N THR A 297 -8.19 4.03 -19.49
CA THR A 297 -7.31 4.23 -20.63
C THR A 297 -8.09 4.15 -21.93
N THR A 298 -7.95 5.15 -22.79
CA THR A 298 -8.39 5.09 -24.18
C THR A 298 -7.18 4.69 -25.03
N PHE A 299 -7.31 3.66 -25.85
CA PHE A 299 -6.23 3.23 -26.75
C PHE A 299 -6.76 2.95 -28.16
N THR A 300 -5.84 2.97 -29.13
CA THR A 300 -6.06 2.60 -30.54
C THR A 300 -5.07 1.50 -30.90
N SER A 301 -5.54 0.46 -31.60
CA SER A 301 -4.72 -0.66 -32.07
C SER A 301 -4.65 -0.67 -33.60
N ASN A 302 -3.55 -1.11 -34.18
CA ASN A 302 -3.44 -1.26 -35.63
C ASN A 302 -4.26 -2.43 -36.21
N GLY A 303 -4.86 -3.27 -35.36
CA GLY A 303 -5.69 -4.42 -35.74
C GLY A 303 -7.20 -4.21 -35.60
N GLY A 304 -7.67 -2.96 -35.57
CA GLY A 304 -9.07 -2.59 -35.34
C GLY A 304 -9.22 -1.45 -34.34
#